data_AF-A0A7J9M9Y1-F1
#
_entry.id   AF-A0A7J9M9Y1-F1
#
_cell.length_a   1.000
_cell.length_b   1.000
_cell.length_c   1.000
_cell.angle_alpha   90.00
_cell.angle_beta   90.00
_cell.angle_gamma   90.00
#
_symmetry.space_group_name_H-M   'P 1'
#
loop_
_entity.id
_entity.type
_entity.pdbx_description
1 polymer ?
#
loop_
_entity_poly.entity_id
_entity_poly.type
_entity_poly.pdbx_seq_one_letter_code
_entity_poly.pdbx_strand_id
1 'polypeptide(L)'
;MHADDFRHDNYGVVSGLRDGGYSDDMTLAAIAGAHKRLITSPPVAVFPHPIASDLTFSRFVVVTIKLFYYIYIHVDFDLLSRYWNYLRKQTFVLESYISTVNWLMNRALFLTHFYLSWGFVAPYFMAMVHVAAALQIYIKGYSYGETTCTSGGLLLAIWLAISTFTELLSMWNLTRIEVQLCNILSPEAPKLSLDYYNWSMIFVAMLVDNFLYPISAFWSHFSQTINWSGIRYNLKNGKIHKIERNKDKGPEFTDLGGKHLYGKKAATPKASLLGSLGRSLAHWHQPKKYDV
;
A
#
# COMPACT_ATOMS: atom_id res chain seq x y z
N MET A 1 -17.13 6.99 23.42
CA MET A 1 -17.23 7.15 21.98
C MET A 1 -17.96 5.95 21.45
N HIS A 2 -19.29 6.08 21.43
CA HIS A 2 -20.22 5.13 20.85
C HIS A 2 -20.50 5.51 19.39
N ALA A 3 -21.05 4.58 18.60
CA ALA A 3 -21.43 4.87 17.21
C ALA A 3 -22.42 6.04 17.09
N ASP A 4 -23.24 6.27 18.12
CA ASP A 4 -24.22 7.37 18.12
C ASP A 4 -23.57 8.73 18.38
N ASP A 5 -22.43 8.77 19.06
CA ASP A 5 -21.63 9.99 19.20
C ASP A 5 -21.11 10.45 17.83
N PHE A 6 -20.79 9.48 16.96
CA PHE A 6 -20.38 9.74 15.58
C PHE A 6 -21.56 10.13 14.69
N ARG A 7 -22.73 9.47 14.82
CA ARG A 7 -23.90 9.76 13.96
C ARG A 7 -24.49 11.15 14.18
N HIS A 8 -24.43 11.66 15.41
CA HIS A 8 -25.05 12.92 15.80
C HIS A 8 -24.03 14.05 16.04
N ASP A 9 -22.75 13.81 15.72
CA ASP A 9 -21.65 14.73 16.02
C ASP A 9 -21.60 15.16 17.50
N ASN A 10 -21.96 14.26 18.41
CA ASN A 10 -21.87 14.55 19.84
C ASN A 10 -20.40 14.78 20.20
N TYR A 11 -20.14 15.76 21.06
CA TYR A 11 -18.79 16.12 21.49
C TYR A 11 -17.87 16.60 20.35
N GLY A 12 -18.45 16.98 19.20
CA GLY A 12 -17.70 17.46 18.04
C GLY A 12 -16.80 16.39 17.42
N VAL A 13 -17.19 15.11 17.49
CA VAL A 13 -16.40 13.99 16.96
C VAL A 13 -16.27 14.07 15.44
N VAL A 14 -17.39 14.30 14.74
CA VAL A 14 -17.41 14.43 13.28
C VAL A 14 -16.76 15.75 12.89
N SER A 15 -17.06 16.86 13.57
CA SER A 15 -16.45 18.15 13.25
C SER A 15 -14.93 18.16 13.50
N GLY A 16 -14.46 17.51 14.56
CA GLY A 16 -13.04 17.32 14.85
C GLY A 16 -12.31 16.41 13.85
N LEU A 17 -12.98 15.37 13.34
CA LEU A 17 -12.46 14.51 12.27
C LEU A 17 -12.55 15.17 10.88
N ARG A 18 -13.55 16.04 10.66
CA ARG A 18 -13.75 16.78 9.41
C ARG A 18 -12.69 17.83 9.18
N ASP A 19 -12.24 18.48 10.26
CA ASP A 19 -11.07 19.36 10.26
C ASP A 19 -9.72 18.62 10.22
N GLY A 20 -9.79 17.28 10.29
CA GLY A 20 -8.72 16.29 10.19
C GLY A 20 -7.63 16.32 11.28
N GLY A 21 -6.80 15.27 11.30
CA GLY A 21 -5.78 15.02 12.31
C GLY A 21 -4.71 14.02 11.86
N TYR A 22 -3.67 13.83 12.68
CA TYR A 22 -2.52 12.96 12.39
C TYR A 22 -2.93 11.48 12.25
N SER A 23 -4.00 11.07 12.93
CA SER A 23 -4.67 9.77 12.77
C SER A 23 -6.11 9.91 13.23
N ASP A 24 -7.04 9.24 12.55
CA ASP A 24 -8.46 9.19 12.96
C ASP A 24 -8.56 8.55 14.35
N ASP A 25 -7.76 7.52 14.64
CA ASP A 25 -7.71 6.84 15.94
C ASP A 25 -7.18 7.75 17.04
N MET A 26 -6.13 8.54 16.74
CA MET A 26 -5.52 9.44 17.73
C MET A 26 -6.40 10.66 17.98
N THR A 27 -7.10 11.14 16.95
CA THR A 27 -8.10 12.21 17.07
C THR A 27 -9.27 11.73 17.91
N LEU A 28 -9.81 10.53 17.61
CA LEU A 28 -10.87 9.92 18.38
C LEU A 28 -10.45 9.69 19.84
N ALA A 29 -9.23 9.22 20.07
CA ALA A 29 -8.68 9.02 21.41
C ALA A 29 -8.52 10.34 22.18
N ALA A 30 -8.07 11.41 21.51
CA ALA A 30 -7.95 12.72 22.13
C ALA A 30 -9.32 13.30 22.53
N ILE A 31 -10.32 13.21 21.64
CA ILE A 31 -11.68 13.68 21.93
C ILE A 31 -12.31 12.81 23.03
N ALA A 32 -12.14 11.48 22.97
CA ALA A 32 -12.61 10.58 24.01
C ALA A 32 -11.98 10.90 25.38
N GLY A 33 -10.66 11.12 25.43
CA GLY A 33 -9.95 11.51 26.65
C GLY A 33 -10.40 12.86 27.21
N ALA A 34 -10.56 13.87 26.35
CA ALA A 34 -11.05 15.20 26.75
C ALA A 34 -12.45 15.15 27.37
N HIS A 35 -13.30 14.25 26.87
CA HIS A 35 -14.66 14.06 27.37
C HIS A 35 -14.80 12.89 28.36
N LYS A 36 -13.68 12.31 28.82
CA LYS A 36 -13.65 11.16 29.76
C LYS A 36 -14.55 9.99 29.33
N ARG A 37 -14.61 9.73 28.02
CA ARG A 37 -15.41 8.66 27.43
C ARG A 37 -14.52 7.44 27.13
N LEU A 38 -15.06 6.25 27.37
CA LEU A 38 -14.47 5.00 26.89
C LEU A 38 -14.69 4.87 25.37
N ILE A 39 -13.68 4.41 24.64
CA ILE A 39 -13.80 4.11 23.21
C ILE A 39 -14.32 2.68 23.07
N THR A 40 -15.40 2.51 22.33
CA THR A 40 -15.92 1.19 21.99
C THR A 40 -15.62 0.91 20.52
N SER A 41 -14.79 -0.09 20.23
CA SER A 41 -14.59 -0.52 18.85
C SER A 41 -15.80 -1.35 18.41
N PRO A 42 -16.46 -0.99 17.30
CA PRO A 42 -17.46 -1.88 16.73
C PRO A 42 -16.77 -3.18 16.31
N PRO A 43 -17.41 -4.35 16.48
CA PRO A 43 -16.82 -5.65 16.13
C PRO A 43 -16.25 -5.66 14.70
N VAL A 44 -16.91 -4.95 13.77
CA VAL A 44 -16.54 -4.83 12.36
C VAL A 44 -15.16 -4.19 12.11
N ALA A 45 -14.66 -3.35 13.02
CA ALA A 45 -13.37 -2.65 12.84
C ALA A 45 -12.14 -3.53 13.14
N VAL A 46 -12.35 -4.74 13.67
CA VAL A 46 -11.28 -5.70 13.97
C VAL A 46 -10.98 -6.61 12.77
N PHE A 47 -11.80 -6.56 11.72
CA PHE A 47 -11.73 -7.50 10.61
C PHE A 47 -11.05 -6.91 9.37
N PRO A 48 -10.25 -7.72 8.64
CA PRO A 48 -9.64 -7.29 7.40
C PRO A 48 -10.72 -6.89 6.39
N HIS A 49 -10.59 -5.69 5.84
CA HIS A 49 -11.49 -5.23 4.79
C HIS A 49 -11.25 -6.05 3.50
N PRO A 50 -12.33 -6.47 2.81
CA PRO A 50 -12.20 -7.18 1.55
C PRO A 50 -11.42 -6.33 0.55
N ILE A 51 -10.42 -6.94 -0.07
CA ILE A 51 -9.64 -6.32 -1.16
C ILE A 51 -10.62 -5.90 -2.26
N ALA A 52 -10.41 -4.70 -2.81
CA ALA A 52 -11.26 -4.20 -3.88
C ALA A 52 -11.26 -5.18 -5.07
N SER A 53 -12.44 -5.65 -5.45
CA SER A 53 -12.63 -6.72 -6.45
C SER A 53 -12.22 -6.31 -7.88
N ASP A 54 -11.85 -5.05 -8.09
CA ASP A 54 -11.38 -4.50 -9.36
C ASP A 54 -9.85 -4.61 -9.57
N LEU A 55 -9.12 -5.13 -8.57
CA LEU A 55 -7.68 -5.36 -8.67
C LEU A 55 -7.38 -6.62 -9.51
N THR A 56 -7.19 -6.44 -10.82
CA THR A 56 -6.81 -7.53 -11.73
C THR A 56 -5.29 -7.76 -11.75
N PHE A 57 -4.86 -9.01 -11.97
CA PHE A 57 -3.45 -9.40 -12.09
C PHE A 57 -2.69 -8.56 -13.11
N SER A 58 -3.33 -8.22 -14.23
CA SER A 58 -2.76 -7.35 -15.24
C SER A 58 -2.51 -5.93 -14.72
N ARG A 59 -3.41 -5.34 -13.93
CA ARG A 59 -3.20 -4.01 -13.33
C ARG A 59 -2.08 -4.02 -12.29
N PHE A 60 -1.98 -5.05 -11.47
CA PHE A 60 -0.95 -5.14 -10.43
C PHE A 60 0.45 -5.40 -11.01
N VAL A 61 0.58 -6.38 -11.92
CA VAL A 61 1.85 -6.68 -12.61
C VAL A 61 2.27 -5.50 -13.49
N VAL A 62 1.33 -4.81 -14.13
CA VAL A 62 1.60 -3.56 -14.83
C VAL A 62 2.10 -2.49 -13.86
N VAL A 63 1.55 -2.34 -12.64
CA VAL A 63 2.06 -1.39 -11.64
C VAL A 63 3.47 -1.77 -11.17
N THR A 64 3.76 -3.04 -10.91
CA THR A 64 5.08 -3.49 -10.41
C THR A 64 6.17 -3.50 -11.48
N ILE A 65 5.88 -4.01 -12.69
CA ILE A 65 6.80 -4.00 -13.83
C ILE A 65 6.96 -2.56 -14.37
N LYS A 66 5.90 -1.71 -14.34
CA LYS A 66 6.06 -0.28 -14.63
C LYS A 66 6.76 0.49 -13.50
N LEU A 67 6.74 0.04 -12.24
CA LEU A 67 7.56 0.68 -11.21
C LEU A 67 9.05 0.57 -11.52
N PHE A 68 9.48 -0.57 -12.07
CA PHE A 68 10.86 -0.83 -12.47
C PHE A 68 11.22 -0.31 -13.87
N TYR A 69 10.31 -0.40 -14.85
CA TYR A 69 10.56 0.00 -16.24
C TYR A 69 10.18 1.47 -16.53
N TYR A 70 9.39 2.11 -15.66
CA TYR A 70 8.65 3.35 -15.92
C TYR A 70 8.93 4.44 -14.88
N ILE A 71 10.16 4.48 -14.36
CA ILE A 71 10.79 5.75 -13.97
C ILE A 71 10.89 6.70 -15.20
N TYR A 72 10.74 6.18 -16.44
CA TYR A 72 11.03 6.94 -17.65
C TYR A 72 9.83 7.54 -18.43
N ILE A 73 8.60 6.97 -18.50
CA ILE A 73 7.63 7.47 -19.52
C ILE A 73 6.19 7.86 -19.09
N HIS A 74 5.33 7.11 -18.39
CA HIS A 74 3.88 7.48 -18.30
C HIS A 74 3.05 6.78 -17.18
N VAL A 75 3.35 7.00 -15.91
CA VAL A 75 2.46 6.51 -14.83
C VAL A 75 1.34 7.52 -14.55
N ASP A 76 0.12 7.04 -14.27
CA ASP A 76 -0.94 7.80 -13.60
C ASP A 76 -0.39 8.34 -12.27
N PHE A 77 0.13 9.56 -12.31
CA PHE A 77 0.88 10.21 -11.23
C PHE A 77 0.15 10.17 -9.89
N ASP A 78 -1.18 10.12 -9.91
CA ASP A 78 -2.03 10.10 -8.71
C ASP A 78 -1.90 8.80 -7.89
N LEU A 79 -1.84 7.62 -8.52
CA LEU A 79 -1.75 6.35 -7.78
C LEU A 79 -0.38 6.19 -7.12
N LEU A 80 0.69 6.55 -7.85
CA LEU A 80 2.05 6.54 -7.33
C LEU A 80 2.20 7.56 -6.20
N SER A 81 1.63 8.76 -6.36
CA SER A 81 1.61 9.79 -5.32
C SER A 81 0.89 9.30 -4.05
N ARG A 82 -0.25 8.64 -4.19
CA ARG A 82 -1.00 8.07 -3.04
C ARG A 82 -0.20 6.99 -2.32
N TYR A 83 0.38 6.06 -3.05
CA TYR A 83 1.18 4.98 -2.47
C TYR A 83 2.49 5.49 -1.87
N TRP A 84 3.17 6.43 -2.53
CA TRP A 84 4.33 7.12 -1.97
C TRP A 84 3.98 7.84 -0.67
N ASN A 85 2.84 8.53 -0.65
CA ASN A 85 2.35 9.18 0.56
C ASN A 85 2.02 8.17 1.67
N TYR A 86 1.48 6.99 1.33
CA TYR A 86 1.26 5.90 2.27
C TYR A 86 2.57 5.39 2.90
N LEU A 87 3.58 5.04 2.09
CA LEU A 87 4.90 4.62 2.59
C LEU A 87 5.56 5.72 3.43
N ARG A 88 5.38 6.97 3.03
CA ARG A 88 5.88 8.15 3.75
C ARG A 88 5.24 8.29 5.12
N LYS A 89 3.95 7.98 5.28
CA LYS A 89 3.28 8.04 6.59
C LYS A 89 3.90 7.06 7.58
N GLN A 90 4.24 5.86 7.12
CA GLN A 90 4.88 4.85 7.96
C GLN A 90 6.28 5.27 8.40
N THR A 91 7.06 5.89 7.51
CA THR A 91 8.45 6.29 7.80
C THR A 91 8.55 7.63 8.51
N PHE A 92 7.60 8.54 8.30
CA PHE A 92 7.54 9.85 8.95
C PHE A 92 7.33 9.74 10.47
N VAL A 93 6.62 8.70 10.93
CA VAL A 93 6.45 8.42 12.36
C VAL A 93 7.80 8.22 13.05
N LEU A 94 8.75 7.56 12.38
CA LEU A 94 10.10 7.32 12.92
C LEU A 94 10.94 8.60 13.04
N GLU A 95 10.62 9.64 12.30
CA GLU A 95 11.31 10.93 12.43
C GLU A 95 10.82 11.74 13.65
N SER A 96 9.64 11.42 14.18
CA SER A 96 9.09 12.09 15.37
C SER A 96 9.64 11.49 16.67
N TYR A 97 10.09 12.33 17.59
CA TYR A 97 10.64 11.88 18.88
C TYR A 97 10.40 12.90 20.00
N ILE A 98 10.26 12.39 21.22
CA ILE A 98 10.06 13.19 22.43
C ILE A 98 11.38 13.37 23.19
N SER A 99 12.19 12.31 23.25
CA SER A 99 13.46 12.24 23.97
C SER A 99 14.60 11.79 23.06
N THR A 100 15.85 11.97 23.52
CA THR A 100 17.05 11.46 22.85
C THR A 100 17.09 9.94 22.78
N VAL A 101 16.51 9.25 23.78
CA VAL A 101 16.38 7.79 23.80
C VAL A 101 15.41 7.33 22.70
N ASN A 102 14.25 7.99 22.56
CA ASN A 102 13.29 7.67 21.50
C ASN A 102 13.91 7.94 20.12
N TRP A 103 14.66 9.03 19.99
CA TRP A 103 15.39 9.32 18.76
C TRP A 103 16.38 8.20 18.41
N LEU A 104 17.19 7.75 19.38
CA LEU A 104 18.14 6.66 19.18
C LEU A 104 17.43 5.35 18.80
N MET A 105 16.33 5.03 19.50
CA MET A 105 15.52 3.85 19.23
C MET A 105 14.92 3.89 17.81
N ASN A 106 14.39 5.03 17.37
CA ASN A 106 13.85 5.18 16.02
C ASN A 106 14.95 5.03 14.96
N ARG A 107 16.17 5.50 15.23
CA ARG A 107 17.32 5.31 14.34
C ARG A 107 17.78 3.86 14.28
N ALA A 108 17.80 3.18 15.42
CA ALA A 108 18.08 1.74 15.46
C ALA A 108 17.02 0.96 14.66
N LEU A 109 15.73 1.24 14.90
CA LEU A 109 14.64 0.60 14.18
C LEU A 109 14.71 0.86 12.66
N PHE A 110 15.03 2.10 12.27
CA PHE A 110 15.26 2.45 10.87
C PHE A 110 16.42 1.64 10.25
N LEU A 111 17.58 1.58 10.92
CA LEU A 111 18.76 0.86 10.41
C LEU A 111 18.50 -0.64 10.32
N THR A 112 17.84 -1.21 11.33
CA THR A 112 17.45 -2.62 11.32
C THR A 112 16.46 -2.93 10.20
N HIS A 113 15.42 -2.11 10.01
CA HIS A 113 14.51 -2.29 8.88
C HIS A 113 15.21 -2.14 7.54
N PHE A 114 16.11 -1.16 7.40
CA PHE A 114 16.89 -0.98 6.18
C PHE A 114 17.69 -2.25 5.84
N TYR A 115 18.44 -2.77 6.82
CA TYR A 115 19.25 -3.96 6.68
C TYR A 115 18.40 -5.19 6.35
N LEU A 116 17.31 -5.41 7.09
CA LEU A 116 16.45 -6.57 6.88
C LEU A 116 15.68 -6.50 5.56
N SER A 117 15.15 -5.34 5.19
CA SER A 117 14.38 -5.18 3.96
C SER A 117 15.25 -5.34 2.71
N TRP A 118 16.40 -4.66 2.62
CA TRP A 118 17.29 -4.88 1.47
C TRP A 118 18.03 -6.22 1.54
N GLY A 119 18.33 -6.73 2.73
CA GLY A 119 18.85 -8.09 2.91
C GLY A 119 17.86 -9.17 2.46
N PHE A 120 16.56 -8.94 2.61
CA PHE A 120 15.50 -9.80 2.09
C PHE A 120 15.39 -9.72 0.57
N VAL A 121 15.46 -8.51 -0.01
CA VAL A 121 15.25 -8.31 -1.46
C VAL A 121 16.49 -8.67 -2.31
N ALA A 122 17.71 -8.42 -1.82
CA ALA A 122 18.95 -8.61 -2.58
C ALA A 122 19.16 -10.04 -3.12
N PRO A 123 18.88 -11.13 -2.37
CA PRO A 123 18.98 -12.49 -2.88
C PRO A 123 18.12 -12.75 -4.12
N TYR A 124 16.94 -12.14 -4.22
CA TYR A 124 16.07 -12.29 -5.39
C TYR A 124 16.65 -11.64 -6.63
N PHE A 125 17.27 -10.46 -6.51
CA PHE A 125 18.01 -9.84 -7.61
C PHE A 125 19.19 -10.71 -8.05
N MET A 126 19.97 -11.22 -7.11
CA MET A 126 21.10 -12.09 -7.42
C MET A 126 20.67 -13.40 -8.07
N ALA A 127 19.58 -14.01 -7.59
CA ALA A 127 19.01 -15.21 -8.20
C ALA A 127 18.57 -14.98 -9.65
N MET A 128 17.93 -13.84 -9.95
CA MET A 128 17.60 -13.48 -11.34
C MET A 128 18.84 -13.36 -12.22
N VAL A 129 19.92 -12.74 -11.73
CA VAL A 129 21.19 -12.62 -12.47
C VAL A 129 21.78 -14.01 -12.75
N HIS A 130 21.81 -14.90 -11.75
CA HIS A 130 22.34 -16.25 -11.93
C HIS A 130 21.50 -17.10 -12.89
N VAL A 131 20.16 -17.00 -12.83
CA VAL A 131 19.26 -17.67 -13.77
C VAL A 131 19.44 -17.13 -15.19
N ALA A 132 19.55 -15.82 -15.36
CA ALA A 132 19.80 -15.20 -16.67
C ALA A 132 21.16 -15.61 -17.25
N ALA A 133 22.21 -15.65 -16.43
CA ALA A 133 23.53 -16.12 -16.83
C ALA A 133 23.52 -17.60 -17.27
N ALA A 134 22.83 -18.46 -16.50
CA ALA A 134 22.66 -19.87 -16.85
C ALA A 134 21.90 -20.06 -18.17
N LEU A 135 20.82 -19.30 -18.38
CA LEU A 135 20.05 -19.34 -19.62
C LEU A 135 20.90 -18.88 -20.81
N GLN A 136 21.72 -17.84 -20.63
CA GLN A 136 22.62 -17.36 -21.68
C GLN A 136 23.68 -18.40 -22.06
N ILE A 137 24.25 -19.12 -21.07
CA ILE A 137 25.20 -20.20 -21.31
C ILE A 137 24.54 -21.35 -22.09
N TYR A 138 23.32 -21.74 -21.69
CA TYR A 138 22.53 -22.77 -22.37
C TYR A 138 22.27 -22.41 -23.84
N ILE A 139 21.89 -21.16 -24.12
CA ILE A 139 21.60 -20.70 -25.48
C ILE A 139 22.87 -20.59 -26.35
N LYS A 140 23.99 -20.15 -25.78
CA LYS A 140 25.23 -19.89 -26.53
C LYS A 140 26.19 -21.09 -26.59
N GLY A 141 25.92 -22.18 -25.87
CA GLY A 141 26.71 -23.42 -25.93
C GLY A 141 28.15 -23.29 -25.40
N TYR A 142 28.37 -22.47 -24.36
CA TYR A 142 29.71 -22.22 -23.80
C TYR A 142 30.35 -23.44 -23.10
N SER A 143 31.69 -23.47 -23.08
CA SER A 143 32.53 -24.56 -22.56
C SER A 143 32.57 -24.65 -21.02
N TYR A 144 32.92 -25.84 -20.51
CA TYR A 144 32.89 -26.31 -19.11
C TYR A 144 33.65 -25.46 -18.08
N GLY A 145 34.54 -24.55 -18.50
CA GLY A 145 35.31 -23.69 -17.59
C GLY A 145 34.50 -22.56 -16.95
N GLU A 146 33.54 -21.98 -17.67
CA GLU A 146 32.68 -20.87 -17.20
C GLU A 146 31.43 -21.34 -16.42
N THR A 147 31.17 -22.65 -16.41
CA THR A 147 29.95 -23.23 -15.82
C THR A 147 30.03 -23.43 -14.30
N THR A 148 31.23 -23.48 -13.72
CA THR A 148 31.45 -23.77 -12.28
C THR A 148 30.92 -22.65 -11.36
N CYS A 149 31.22 -21.39 -11.68
CA CYS A 149 30.69 -20.23 -10.94
C CYS A 149 29.16 -20.11 -11.08
N THR A 150 28.63 -20.40 -12.26
CA THR A 150 27.18 -20.38 -12.53
C THR A 150 26.43 -21.49 -11.78
N SER A 151 27.04 -22.68 -11.66
CA SER A 151 26.47 -23.84 -10.93
C SER A 151 26.25 -23.54 -9.45
N GLY A 152 27.23 -22.92 -8.77
CA GLY A 152 27.09 -22.51 -7.37
C GLY A 152 25.98 -21.48 -7.16
N GLY A 153 25.86 -20.49 -8.07
CA GLY A 153 24.79 -19.50 -8.02
C GLY A 153 23.40 -20.08 -8.25
N LEU A 154 23.26 -21.05 -9.15
CA LEU A 154 21.99 -21.78 -9.36
C LEU A 154 21.57 -22.59 -8.13
N LEU A 155 22.52 -23.24 -7.45
CA LEU A 155 22.23 -23.95 -6.20
C LEU A 155 21.68 -23.00 -5.13
N LEU A 156 22.27 -21.80 -4.98
CA LEU A 156 21.76 -20.78 -4.07
C LEU A 156 20.36 -20.28 -4.48
N ALA A 157 20.10 -20.13 -5.78
CA ALA A 157 18.77 -19.78 -6.28
C ALA A 157 17.71 -20.86 -5.97
N ILE A 158 18.08 -22.14 -6.02
CA ILE A 158 17.20 -23.25 -5.62
C ILE A 158 16.90 -23.20 -4.13
N TRP A 159 17.92 -23.00 -3.28
CA TRP A 159 17.71 -22.84 -1.84
C TRP A 159 16.82 -21.63 -1.52
N LEU A 160 17.04 -20.50 -2.20
CA LEU A 160 16.16 -19.34 -2.08
C LEU A 160 14.71 -19.69 -2.46
N ALA A 161 14.49 -20.40 -3.56
CA ALA A 161 13.15 -20.81 -3.97
C ALA A 161 12.46 -21.72 -2.94
N ILE A 162 13.19 -22.65 -2.31
CA ILE A 162 12.68 -23.51 -1.23
C ILE A 162 12.31 -22.65 -0.01
N SER A 163 13.16 -21.72 0.39
CA SER A 163 12.89 -20.79 1.49
C SER A 163 11.66 -19.93 1.21
N THR A 164 11.54 -19.37 0.01
CA THR A 164 10.38 -18.57 -0.42
C THR A 164 9.09 -19.39 -0.38
N PHE A 165 9.11 -20.64 -0.85
CA PHE A 165 7.94 -21.50 -0.78
C PHE A 165 7.52 -21.79 0.67
N THR A 166 8.50 -22.04 1.53
CA THR A 166 8.27 -22.27 2.97
C THR A 166 7.66 -21.03 3.64
N GLU A 167 8.16 -19.84 3.31
CA GLU A 167 7.64 -18.57 3.82
C GLU A 167 6.21 -18.31 3.34
N LEU A 168 5.92 -18.53 2.06
CA LEU A 168 4.56 -18.38 1.52
C LEU A 168 3.57 -19.34 2.18
N LEU A 169 3.99 -20.59 2.43
CA LEU A 169 3.17 -21.55 3.15
C LEU A 169 2.92 -21.12 4.61
N SER A 170 3.96 -20.59 5.27
CA SER A 170 3.85 -20.07 6.64
C SER A 170 2.87 -18.89 6.71
N MET A 171 3.01 -17.91 5.82
CA MET A 171 2.10 -16.77 5.74
C MET A 171 0.66 -17.22 5.44
N TRP A 172 0.48 -18.13 4.49
CA TRP A 172 -0.84 -18.68 4.19
C TRP A 172 -1.48 -19.32 5.41
N ASN A 173 -0.71 -20.09 6.18
CA ASN A 173 -1.20 -20.71 7.40
C ASN A 173 -1.57 -19.65 8.45
N LEU A 174 -0.73 -18.63 8.64
CA LEU A 174 -1.01 -17.54 9.58
C LEU A 174 -2.30 -16.80 9.20
N THR A 175 -2.43 -16.38 7.94
CA THR A 175 -3.63 -15.67 7.47
C THR A 175 -4.87 -16.56 7.54
N ARG A 176 -4.74 -17.88 7.31
CA ARG A 176 -5.85 -18.83 7.50
C ARG A 176 -6.34 -18.84 8.94
N ILE A 177 -5.43 -18.97 9.91
CA ILE A 177 -5.80 -18.98 11.34
C ILE A 177 -6.44 -17.65 11.72
N GLU A 178 -5.90 -16.53 11.24
CA GLU A 178 -6.47 -15.21 11.47
C GLU A 178 -7.90 -15.09 10.90
N VAL A 179 -8.11 -15.49 9.65
CA VAL A 179 -9.45 -15.51 9.02
C VAL A 179 -10.42 -16.43 9.79
N GLN A 180 -9.96 -17.58 10.26
CA GLN A 180 -10.78 -18.48 11.09
C GLN A 180 -11.18 -17.82 12.42
N LEU A 181 -10.22 -17.20 13.10
CA LEU A 181 -10.48 -16.45 14.33
C LEU A 181 -11.47 -15.33 14.08
N CYS A 182 -11.32 -14.58 13.00
CA CYS A 182 -12.25 -13.51 12.62
C CYS A 182 -13.67 -14.04 12.42
N ASN A 183 -13.82 -15.15 11.69
CA ASN A 183 -15.12 -15.78 11.44
C ASN A 183 -15.78 -16.33 12.72
N ILE A 184 -14.99 -16.77 13.71
CA ILE A 184 -15.50 -17.21 15.03
C ILE A 184 -15.96 -16.01 15.86
N LEU A 185 -15.18 -14.92 15.87
CA LEU A 185 -15.44 -13.74 16.68
C LEU A 185 -16.61 -12.88 16.16
N SER A 186 -16.97 -12.98 14.88
CA SER A 186 -18.12 -12.28 14.31
C SER A 186 -18.98 -13.19 13.43
N PRO A 187 -19.84 -14.01 14.06
CA PRO A 187 -20.74 -14.90 13.32
C PRO A 187 -21.85 -14.14 12.56
N GLU A 188 -22.10 -12.89 12.91
CA GLU A 188 -23.11 -12.02 12.27
C GLU A 188 -22.59 -11.36 10.98
N ALA A 189 -21.27 -11.31 10.77
CA ALA A 189 -20.65 -10.74 9.58
C ALA A 189 -20.56 -11.76 8.44
N PRO A 190 -20.49 -11.32 7.17
CA PRO A 190 -20.23 -12.22 6.05
C PRO A 190 -18.90 -12.94 6.25
N LYS A 191 -18.90 -14.26 6.06
CA LYS A 191 -17.70 -15.09 6.24
C LYS A 191 -16.58 -14.62 5.32
N LEU A 192 -15.43 -14.35 5.92
CA LEU A 192 -14.20 -14.04 5.21
C LEU A 192 -13.63 -15.34 4.63
N SER A 193 -13.22 -15.31 3.36
CA SER A 193 -12.54 -16.43 2.69
C SER A 193 -11.23 -15.99 2.05
N LEU A 194 -10.30 -16.93 1.93
CA LEU A 194 -8.99 -16.71 1.31
C LEU A 194 -8.99 -16.93 -0.21
N ASP A 195 -10.11 -17.36 -0.79
CA ASP A 195 -10.19 -17.82 -2.18
C ASP A 195 -9.90 -16.69 -3.19
N TYR A 196 -10.12 -15.44 -2.79
CA TYR A 196 -9.87 -14.26 -3.62
C TYR A 196 -8.43 -13.76 -3.55
N TYR A 197 -7.57 -14.31 -2.68
CA TYR A 197 -6.20 -13.87 -2.50
C TYR A 197 -5.28 -14.50 -3.55
N ASN A 198 -4.63 -13.65 -4.34
CA ASN A 198 -3.54 -14.08 -5.20
C ASN A 198 -2.20 -14.03 -4.46
N TRP A 199 -1.76 -15.17 -3.94
CA TRP A 199 -0.52 -15.30 -3.17
C TRP A 199 0.74 -14.87 -3.91
N SER A 200 0.79 -15.03 -5.23
CA SER A 200 1.90 -14.53 -6.04
C SER A 200 1.95 -13.00 -6.05
N MET A 201 0.79 -12.33 -6.08
CA MET A 201 0.73 -10.87 -6.01
C MET A 201 1.11 -10.34 -4.63
N ILE A 202 0.67 -11.02 -3.56
CA ILE A 202 1.05 -10.67 -2.18
C ILE A 202 2.57 -10.75 -2.02
N PHE A 203 3.19 -11.80 -2.55
CA PHE A 203 4.63 -11.96 -2.50
C PHE A 203 5.37 -10.83 -3.25
N VAL A 204 4.92 -10.51 -4.46
CA VAL A 204 5.48 -9.41 -5.24
C VAL A 204 5.27 -8.07 -4.55
N ALA A 205 4.11 -7.84 -3.93
CA ALA A 205 3.83 -6.63 -3.14
C ALA A 205 4.83 -6.51 -1.99
N MET A 206 5.08 -7.61 -1.28
CA MET A 206 6.04 -7.66 -0.18
C MET A 206 7.47 -7.32 -0.63
N LEU A 207 7.92 -7.84 -1.78
CA LEU A 207 9.23 -7.50 -2.33
C LEU A 207 9.34 -6.01 -2.68
N VAL A 208 8.30 -5.46 -3.30
CA VAL A 208 8.24 -4.03 -3.68
C VAL A 208 8.22 -3.14 -2.44
N ASP A 209 7.37 -3.45 -1.45
CA ASP A 209 7.28 -2.70 -0.20
C ASP A 209 8.63 -2.69 0.53
N ASN A 210 9.29 -3.85 0.66
CA ASN A 210 10.61 -3.94 1.28
C ASN A 210 11.69 -3.21 0.48
N PHE A 211 11.60 -3.19 -0.84
CA PHE A 211 12.56 -2.44 -1.65
C PHE A 211 12.40 -0.93 -1.48
N LEU A 212 11.15 -0.44 -1.49
CA LEU A 212 10.82 0.98 -1.47
C LEU A 212 10.85 1.60 -0.08
N TYR A 213 10.65 0.80 0.97
CA TYR A 213 10.64 1.31 2.34
C TYR A 213 11.93 2.08 2.69
N PRO A 214 13.15 1.54 2.45
CA PRO A 214 14.40 2.27 2.64
C PRO A 214 14.48 3.60 1.89
N ILE A 215 14.00 3.62 0.64
CA ILE A 215 14.02 4.81 -0.22
C ILE A 215 13.05 5.88 0.34
N SER A 216 11.84 5.46 0.72
CA SER A 216 10.84 6.30 1.38
C SER A 216 11.39 6.88 2.69
N ALA A 217 12.04 6.05 3.49
CA ALA A 217 12.56 6.42 4.79
C ALA A 217 13.74 7.41 4.67
N PHE A 218 14.63 7.20 3.71
CA PHE A 218 15.68 8.18 3.36
C PHE A 218 15.05 9.51 2.93
N TRP A 219 14.06 9.48 2.04
CA TRP A 219 13.32 10.68 1.62
C TRP A 219 12.63 11.39 2.81
N SER A 220 12.12 10.64 3.80
CA SER A 220 11.52 11.15 5.06
C SER A 220 12.49 11.92 5.91
N HIS A 221 13.76 11.54 5.89
CA HIS A 221 14.78 12.30 6.57
C HIS A 221 15.01 13.69 5.95
N PHE A 222 14.98 13.81 4.62
CA PHE A 222 15.21 15.10 3.94
C PHE A 222 13.96 15.97 3.85
N SER A 223 12.81 15.36 3.57
CA SER A 223 11.55 16.08 3.50
C SER A 223 10.83 15.95 4.83
N GLN A 224 10.94 16.99 5.66
CA GLN A 224 10.28 17.10 6.96
C GLN A 224 8.81 17.56 6.82
N THR A 225 8.19 17.29 5.67
CA THR A 225 6.80 17.67 5.38
C THR A 225 5.99 16.45 4.95
N ILE A 226 4.76 16.32 5.41
CA ILE A 226 3.87 15.23 5.01
C ILE A 226 2.45 15.71 4.84
N ASN A 227 1.76 15.19 3.83
CA ASN A 227 0.34 15.42 3.63
C ASN A 227 -0.45 14.25 4.19
N TRP A 228 -1.21 14.50 5.25
CA TRP A 228 -2.14 13.53 5.79
C TRP A 228 -3.57 13.98 5.51
N SER A 229 -4.22 13.34 4.53
CA SER A 229 -5.64 13.57 4.24
C SER A 229 -5.98 15.05 3.95
N GLY A 230 -5.11 15.77 3.24
CA GLY A 230 -5.29 17.19 2.91
C GLY A 230 -4.70 18.17 3.92
N ILE A 231 -4.16 17.69 5.05
CA ILE A 231 -3.48 18.52 6.06
C ILE A 231 -1.97 18.35 5.91
N ARG A 232 -1.25 19.46 5.80
CA ARG A 232 0.22 19.43 5.70
C ARG A 232 0.84 19.63 7.08
N TYR A 233 1.57 18.61 7.53
CA TYR A 233 2.37 18.65 8.75
C TYR A 233 3.81 18.96 8.40
N ASN A 234 4.42 19.88 9.15
CA ASN A 234 5.83 20.22 9.06
C ASN A 234 6.50 19.84 10.38
N LEU A 235 7.51 18.98 10.29
CA LEU A 235 8.34 18.57 11.42
C LEU A 235 9.54 19.51 11.55
N LYS A 236 9.95 19.81 12.79
CA LYS A 236 11.21 20.48 13.11
C LYS A 236 11.72 19.89 14.42
N ASN A 237 12.97 19.43 14.43
CA ASN A 237 13.61 18.83 15.61
C ASN A 237 12.78 17.70 16.26
N GLY A 238 12.23 16.80 15.45
CA GLY A 238 11.44 15.66 15.94
C GLY A 238 10.02 15.98 16.38
N LYS A 239 9.59 17.24 16.30
CA LYS A 239 8.27 17.69 16.75
C LYS A 239 7.51 18.36 15.61
N ILE A 240 6.19 18.28 15.67
CA ILE A 240 5.33 19.02 14.74
C ILE A 240 5.47 20.51 15.06
N HIS A 241 6.00 21.28 14.11
CA HIS A 241 6.22 22.72 14.24
C HIS A 241 5.09 23.54 13.62
N LYS A 242 4.54 23.07 12.49
CA LYS A 242 3.47 23.79 11.77
C LYS A 242 2.48 22.81 11.17
N ILE A 243 1.19 23.11 11.34
CA ILE A 243 0.08 22.38 10.72
C ILE A 243 -0.63 23.36 9.78
N GLU A 244 -0.60 23.08 8.48
CA GLU A 244 -1.32 23.85 7.48
C GLU A 244 -2.60 23.11 7.10
N ARG A 245 -3.73 23.71 7.45
CA ARG A 245 -5.06 23.25 7.03
C ARG A 245 -5.51 24.16 5.89
N ASN A 246 -5.85 23.58 4.74
CA ASN A 246 -6.32 24.36 3.60
C ASN A 246 -7.79 24.76 3.85
N LYS A 247 -8.03 25.96 4.37
CA LYS A 247 -9.38 26.43 4.74
C LYS A 247 -10.33 26.62 3.55
N ASP A 248 -9.80 26.73 2.33
CA ASP A 248 -10.60 27.16 1.17
C ASP A 248 -10.61 26.19 -0.03
N LYS A 249 -9.87 25.07 -0.01
CA LYS A 249 -9.77 24.12 -1.16
C LYS A 249 -9.52 22.65 -0.79
N GLY A 250 -10.25 22.11 0.18
CA GLY A 250 -10.33 20.65 0.41
C GLY A 250 -11.74 20.15 0.08
N PRO A 251 -11.92 18.94 -0.50
CA PRO A 251 -13.25 18.36 -0.57
C PRO A 251 -13.83 18.25 0.85
N GLU A 252 -15.14 18.44 1.02
CA GLU A 252 -15.88 18.36 2.30
C GLU A 252 -15.71 17.02 3.06
N PHE A 253 -14.99 16.06 2.47
CA PHE A 253 -14.77 14.71 2.94
C PHE A 253 -13.30 14.30 2.76
N THR A 254 -12.76 13.66 3.79
CA THR A 254 -11.49 12.93 3.71
C THR A 254 -11.58 11.81 2.66
N ASP A 255 -10.45 11.43 2.07
CA ASP A 255 -10.34 10.43 0.97
C ASP A 255 -10.95 9.04 1.34
N LEU A 256 -11.20 8.80 2.64
CA LEU A 256 -11.87 7.62 3.19
C LEU A 256 -13.38 7.83 3.45
N GLY A 257 -13.80 9.04 3.88
CA GLY A 257 -15.18 9.33 4.26
C GLY A 257 -16.14 9.51 3.06
N GLY A 258 -15.63 9.95 1.91
CA GLY A 258 -16.47 10.19 0.72
C GLY A 258 -17.07 8.94 0.08
N LYS A 259 -16.46 7.75 0.29
CA LYS A 259 -16.91 6.50 -0.34
C LYS A 259 -18.15 5.88 0.31
N HIS A 260 -18.45 6.19 1.57
CA HIS A 260 -19.55 5.57 2.30
C HIS A 260 -20.81 6.46 2.40
N LEU A 261 -20.70 7.77 2.14
CA LEU A 261 -21.79 8.71 2.39
C LEU A 261 -22.62 9.06 1.14
N TYR A 262 -22.07 8.93 -0.07
CA TYR A 262 -22.81 9.21 -1.30
C TYR A 262 -22.70 8.06 -2.30
N GLY A 263 -23.64 7.13 -2.19
CA GLY A 263 -23.98 6.25 -3.30
C GLY A 263 -24.41 7.09 -4.51
N LYS A 264 -23.72 6.90 -5.64
CA LYS A 264 -24.10 7.35 -7.00
C LYS A 264 -24.52 8.82 -7.14
N LYS A 265 -23.61 9.66 -7.64
CA LYS A 265 -23.89 10.66 -8.69
C LYS A 265 -22.59 11.10 -9.33
N ALA A 266 -22.21 10.41 -10.40
CA ALA A 266 -21.11 10.80 -11.26
C ALA A 266 -21.42 12.17 -11.91
N ALA A 267 -20.59 13.16 -11.65
CA ALA A 267 -20.55 14.37 -12.45
C ALA A 267 -19.96 14.02 -13.83
N THR A 268 -20.70 14.32 -14.89
CA THR A 268 -20.28 14.17 -16.30
C THR A 268 -19.02 15.02 -16.56
N PRO A 269 -17.86 14.41 -16.91
CA PRO A 269 -16.69 15.17 -17.31
C PRO A 269 -16.88 15.71 -18.74
N LYS A 270 -16.59 17.01 -18.90
CA LYS A 270 -16.55 17.70 -20.20
C LYS A 270 -15.67 16.92 -21.19
N ALA A 271 -16.15 16.85 -22.43
CA ALA A 271 -15.56 16.10 -23.53
C ALA A 271 -14.06 16.36 -23.70
N SER A 272 -13.24 15.35 -23.40
CA SER A 272 -11.84 15.29 -23.78
C SER A 272 -11.72 14.65 -25.18
N LEU A 273 -10.75 15.12 -25.96
CA LEU A 273 -10.49 14.76 -27.36
C LEU A 273 -10.40 13.24 -27.62
N LEU A 274 -10.06 12.43 -26.61
CA LEU A 274 -10.07 10.95 -26.68
C LEU A 274 -11.47 10.31 -26.79
N GLY A 275 -12.53 11.01 -26.38
CA GLY A 275 -13.91 10.55 -26.53
C GLY A 275 -14.47 10.64 -27.96
N SER A 276 -13.74 11.29 -28.88
CA SER A 276 -14.06 11.33 -30.30
C SER A 276 -13.44 10.17 -31.08
N LEU A 277 -12.23 9.75 -30.71
CA LEU A 277 -11.51 8.64 -31.34
C LEU A 277 -12.08 7.26 -30.96
N GLY A 278 -12.58 7.11 -29.72
CA GLY A 278 -13.24 5.87 -29.28
C GLY A 278 -14.56 5.57 -30.01
N ARG A 279 -15.27 6.61 -30.48
CA ARG A 279 -16.49 6.44 -31.29
C ARG A 279 -16.20 6.03 -32.74
N SER A 280 -15.05 6.40 -33.28
CA SER A 280 -14.62 5.95 -34.62
C SER A 280 -14.18 4.49 -34.64
N LEU A 281 -13.60 3.96 -33.55
CA LEU A 281 -13.20 2.55 -33.45
C LEU A 281 -14.37 1.62 -33.11
N ALA A 282 -15.37 2.10 -32.35
CA ALA A 282 -16.55 1.31 -32.00
C ALA A 282 -17.49 1.03 -33.18
N HIS A 283 -17.42 1.81 -34.27
CA HIS A 283 -18.16 1.55 -35.50
C HIS A 283 -17.51 0.50 -36.43
N TRP A 284 -16.32 0.00 -36.11
CA TRP A 284 -15.61 -0.98 -36.94
C TRP A 284 -15.92 -2.45 -36.58
N HIS A 285 -16.65 -2.69 -35.48
CA HIS A 285 -16.98 -4.03 -34.97
C HIS A 285 -18.48 -4.30 -34.85
N GLN A 286 -19.28 -3.81 -35.79
CA GLN A 286 -20.64 -4.32 -35.99
C GLN A 286 -20.67 -5.29 -37.18
N PRO A 287 -21.02 -6.57 -37.00
CA PRO A 287 -21.39 -7.42 -38.12
C PRO A 287 -22.65 -6.84 -38.76
N LYS A 288 -22.61 -6.66 -40.09
CA LYS A 288 -23.76 -6.27 -40.91
C LYS A 288 -24.94 -7.21 -40.61
N LYS A 289 -26.03 -6.66 -40.07
CA LYS A 289 -27.33 -7.35 -40.13
C LYS A 289 -27.70 -7.48 -41.60
N TYR A 290 -27.96 -8.71 -42.05
CA TYR A 290 -28.70 -8.96 -43.28
C TYR A 290 -30.18 -8.79 -42.97
N ASP A 291 -30.85 -7.98 -43.78
CA ASP A 291 -32.30 -7.81 -43.81
C ASP A 291 -32.96 -9.10 -44.34
N VAL A 292 -33.97 -9.60 -43.62
CA VAL A 292 -35.21 -10.20 -44.16
C VAL A 292 -36.34 -9.88 -43.18
#